data_AF-A0A7J3DPW1-F1
#
_entry.id   AF-A0A7J3DPW1-F1
#
_cell.length_a   1.000
_cell.length_b   1.000
_cell.length_c   1.000
_cell.angle_alpha   90.00
_cell.angle_beta   90.00
_cell.angle_gamma   90.00
#
_symmetry.space_group_name_H-M   'P 1'
#
loop_
_entity.id
_entity.type
_entity.pdbx_description
1 polymer ?
#
loop_
_entity_poly.entity_id
_entity_poly.type
_entity_poly.pdbx_seq_one_letter_code
_entity_poly.pdbx_strand_id
1 'polypeptide(L)'
;MRKTIEQERANFCIEKVKEVTSDRKKYKSNARSLPSFIISNGLIPTLAFYKKKERKPVYDTINEWLKKRCFVKNDALEDLVNDNFQKLRLATME
;
A
#
# COMPACT_ATOMS: atom_id res chain seq x y z
N MET A 1 -16.46 -22.23 -2.03
CA MET A 1 -16.24 -21.54 -0.74
C MET A 1 -15.69 -20.14 -1.04
N ARG A 2 -16.29 -19.07 -0.50
CA ARG A 2 -15.82 -17.69 -0.74
C ARG A 2 -14.50 -17.49 0.01
N LYS A 3 -13.48 -16.92 -0.65
CA LYS A 3 -12.19 -16.63 0.01
C LYS A 3 -12.40 -15.59 1.11
N THR A 4 -11.70 -15.73 2.23
CA THR A 4 -11.67 -14.70 3.28
C THR A 4 -10.77 -13.54 2.86
N ILE A 5 -10.94 -12.37 3.48
CA ILE A 5 -10.08 -11.21 3.19
C ILE A 5 -8.60 -11.51 3.48
N GLU A 6 -8.31 -12.27 4.53
CA GLU A 6 -6.94 -12.70 4.85
C GLU A 6 -6.34 -13.60 3.77
N GLN A 7 -7.16 -14.50 3.20
CA GLN A 7 -6.73 -15.31 2.06
C GLN A 7 -6.48 -14.45 0.81
N GLU A 8 -7.28 -13.39 0.59
CA GLU A 8 -7.05 -12.46 -0.53
C GLU A 8 -5.77 -11.66 -0.34
N ARG A 9 -5.53 -11.13 0.86
CA ARG A 9 -4.30 -10.42 1.25
C ARG A 9 -3.08 -11.31 1.05
N ALA A 10 -3.10 -12.53 1.59
CA ALA A 10 -1.99 -13.48 1.47
C ALA A 10 -1.68 -13.83 0.01
N ASN A 11 -2.72 -14.11 -0.79
CA ASN A 11 -2.55 -14.42 -2.22
C ASN A 11 -1.92 -13.25 -2.97
N PHE A 12 -2.45 -12.03 -2.79
CA PHE A 12 -1.91 -10.83 -3.43
C PHE A 12 -0.45 -10.58 -3.03
N CYS A 13 -0.12 -10.67 -1.75
CA CYS A 13 1.24 -10.47 -1.26
C CYS A 13 2.23 -11.48 -1.86
N ILE A 14 1.84 -12.76 -1.97
CA ILE A 14 2.69 -13.79 -2.57
C ILE A 14 2.94 -13.50 -4.05
N GLU A 15 1.92 -13.10 -4.80
CA GLU A 15 2.04 -12.74 -6.21
C GLU A 15 2.98 -11.53 -6.38
N LYS A 16 2.75 -10.45 -5.62
CA LYS A 16 3.56 -9.23 -5.72
C LYS A 16 5.01 -9.45 -5.35
N VAL A 17 5.30 -10.20 -4.29
CA VAL A 17 6.69 -10.48 -3.87
C VAL A 17 7.46 -11.26 -4.94
N LYS A 18 6.79 -12.15 -5.69
CA LYS A 18 7.42 -12.87 -6.81
C LYS A 18 7.77 -11.94 -7.97
N GLU A 19 6.92 -10.95 -8.23
CA GLU A 19 7.08 -9.94 -9.29
C GLU A 19 8.13 -8.87 -8.98
N VAL A 20 8.63 -8.77 -7.73
CA VAL A 20 9.68 -7.80 -7.39
C VAL A 20 10.98 -8.14 -8.12
N THR A 21 11.26 -7.36 -9.17
CA THR A 21 12.49 -7.39 -9.97
C THR A 21 13.53 -6.38 -9.51
N SER A 22 13.12 -5.33 -8.78
CA SER A 22 14.01 -4.37 -8.12
C SER A 22 14.81 -5.03 -6.99
N ASP A 23 15.77 -4.31 -6.38
CA ASP A 23 16.51 -4.79 -5.21
C ASP A 23 15.58 -5.30 -4.10
N ARG A 24 15.49 -6.63 -4.00
CA ARG A 24 14.61 -7.34 -3.06
C ARG A 24 14.96 -7.06 -1.60
N LYS A 25 16.23 -6.81 -1.28
CA LYS A 25 16.65 -6.47 0.09
C LYS A 25 16.12 -5.09 0.45
N LYS A 26 16.22 -4.14 -0.48
CA LYS A 26 15.73 -2.77 -0.29
C LYS A 26 14.21 -2.71 -0.22
N TYR A 27 13.53 -3.41 -1.13
CA TYR A 27 12.08 -3.59 -1.08
C TYR A 27 11.63 -4.11 0.29
N LYS A 28 12.25 -5.20 0.77
CA LYS A 28 11.96 -5.80 2.08
C LYS A 28 12.16 -4.83 3.23
N SER A 29 13.24 -4.05 3.21
CA SER A 29 13.53 -3.05 4.25
C SER A 29 12.47 -1.94 4.26
N ASN A 30 12.12 -1.41 3.09
CA ASN A 30 11.09 -0.38 2.94
C ASN A 30 9.70 -0.92 3.34
N ALA A 31 9.32 -2.11 2.91
CA ALA A 31 8.05 -2.73 3.27
C ALA A 31 7.93 -2.97 4.79
N ARG A 32 9.01 -3.38 5.46
CA ARG A 32 9.04 -3.58 6.92
C ARG A 32 8.90 -2.30 7.72
N SER A 33 9.42 -1.18 7.21
CA SER A 33 9.35 0.12 7.89
C SER A 33 8.04 0.86 7.62
N LEU A 34 7.30 0.51 6.56
CA LEU A 34 6.06 1.16 6.19
C LEU A 34 5.05 1.30 7.35
N PRO A 35 4.73 0.25 8.15
CA PRO A 35 3.72 0.38 9.20
C PRO A 35 4.11 1.41 10.27
N SER A 36 5.39 1.48 10.65
CA SER A 36 5.84 2.48 11.63
C SER A 36 5.71 3.90 11.09
N PHE A 37 5.98 4.13 9.79
CA PHE A 37 5.74 5.44 9.16
C PHE A 37 4.25 5.80 9.16
N ILE A 38 3.36 4.86 8.87
CA ILE A 38 1.91 5.10 8.90
C ILE A 38 1.44 5.45 10.30
N ILE A 39 1.91 4.74 11.33
CA ILE A 39 1.52 5.00 12.73
C ILE A 39 2.04 6.37 13.18
N SER A 40 3.27 6.73 12.86
CA SER A 40 3.88 7.98 13.32
C SER A 40 3.42 9.21 12.54
N ASN A 41 3.19 9.08 11.22
CA ASN A 41 2.97 10.22 10.33
C ASN A 41 1.60 10.22 9.65
N GLY A 42 0.84 9.12 9.74
CA GLY A 42 -0.37 8.91 8.96
C GLY A 42 -0.11 8.37 7.55
N LEU A 43 -1.20 7.92 6.91
CA LEU A 43 -1.14 7.28 5.59
C LEU A 43 -0.72 8.26 4.48
N ILE A 44 -1.35 9.45 4.40
CA ILE A 44 -1.09 10.42 3.32
C ILE A 44 0.39 10.86 3.26
N PRO A 45 1.02 11.34 4.35
CA PRO A 45 2.43 11.73 4.31
C PRO A 45 3.35 10.56 3.97
N THR A 46 3.01 9.36 4.44
CA THR A 46 3.77 8.14 4.13
C THR A 46 3.69 7.80 2.65
N LEU A 47 2.50 7.83 2.04
CA LEU A 47 2.32 7.62 0.61
C LEU A 47 3.11 8.64 -0.21
N ALA A 48 3.09 9.92 0.16
CA ALA A 48 3.88 10.96 -0.50
C ALA A 48 5.40 10.69 -0.43
N PHE A 49 5.88 10.20 0.72
CA PHE A 49 7.27 9.82 0.90
C PHE A 49 7.66 8.57 0.08
N TYR A 50 6.75 7.60 -0.02
CA TYR A 50 6.98 6.34 -0.71
C TYR A 50 6.83 6.43 -2.23
N LYS A 51 6.07 7.40 -2.78
CA LYS A 51 5.86 7.61 -4.23
C LYS A 51 7.15 7.98 -5.00
N LYS A 52 8.29 8.17 -4.31
CA LYS A 52 9.56 8.63 -4.90
C LYS A 52 10.69 7.61 -4.74
N LYS A 53 11.63 7.63 -5.69
CA LYS A 53 12.93 6.94 -5.63
C LYS A 53 12.78 5.44 -5.33
N GLU A 54 13.55 4.95 -4.37
CA GLU A 54 13.78 3.53 -4.06
C GLU A 54 12.65 2.90 -3.25
N ARG A 55 11.68 3.70 -2.79
CA ARG A 55 10.49 3.25 -2.06
C ARG A 55 9.29 3.04 -2.99
N LYS A 56 9.38 3.54 -4.22
CA LYS A 56 8.32 3.47 -5.22
C LYS A 56 7.77 2.06 -5.45
N PRO A 57 8.60 0.98 -5.49
CA PRO A 57 8.06 -0.37 -5.62
C PRO A 57 7.08 -0.78 -4.50
N VAL A 58 7.33 -0.33 -3.26
CA VAL A 58 6.42 -0.56 -2.13
C VAL A 58 5.16 0.29 -2.27
N TYR A 59 5.31 1.56 -2.68
CA TYR A 59 4.17 2.43 -3.01
C TYR A 59 3.25 1.80 -4.06
N ASP A 60 3.83 1.31 -5.15
CA ASP A 60 3.08 0.72 -6.26
C ASP A 60 2.28 -0.51 -5.81
N THR A 61 2.86 -1.32 -4.92
CA THR A 61 2.19 -2.49 -4.32
C THR A 61 0.99 -2.08 -3.48
N ILE A 62 1.12 -1.06 -2.63
CA ILE A 62 0.01 -0.53 -1.81
C ILE A 62 -1.06 0.08 -2.71
N ASN A 63 -0.66 0.88 -3.69
CA ASN A 63 -1.56 1.53 -4.63
C ASN A 63 -2.40 0.50 -5.38
N GLU A 64 -1.79 -0.57 -5.85
CA GLU A 64 -2.50 -1.67 -6.52
C GLU A 64 -3.46 -2.40 -5.58
N TRP A 65 -3.06 -2.66 -4.33
CA TRP A 65 -3.95 -3.28 -3.34
C TRP A 65 -5.17 -2.40 -3.05
N LEU A 66 -4.96 -1.12 -2.79
CA LEU A 66 -6.03 -0.17 -2.50
C LEU A 66 -6.99 0.00 -3.69
N LYS A 67 -6.49 -0.09 -4.93
CA LYS A 67 -7.34 -0.15 -6.13
C LYS A 67 -8.19 -1.41 -6.17
N LYS A 68 -7.56 -2.57 -5.95
CA LYS A 68 -8.25 -3.87 -5.95
C LYS A 68 -9.34 -3.95 -4.88
N ARG A 69 -9.16 -3.27 -3.76
CA ARG A 69 -10.13 -3.15 -2.66
C ARG A 69 -11.12 -1.99 -2.82
N CYS A 70 -11.06 -1.27 -3.94
CA CYS A 70 -11.93 -0.14 -4.27
C CYS A 70 -11.84 1.05 -3.29
N PHE A 71 -10.73 1.18 -2.54
CA PHE A 71 -10.44 2.38 -1.76
C PHE A 71 -10.04 3.55 -2.64
N VAL A 72 -9.38 3.28 -3.76
CA VAL A 72 -8.91 4.31 -4.70
C VAL A 72 -9.17 3.83 -6.13
N LYS A 73 -9.27 4.76 -7.08
CA LYS A 73 -9.47 4.46 -8.51
C LYS A 73 -8.17 4.61 -9.28
N ASN A 74 -7.46 5.71 -9.08
CA ASN A 74 -6.36 6.13 -9.94
C ASN A 74 -5.02 6.11 -9.23
N ASP A 75 -4.83 6.93 -8.20
CA ASP A 75 -3.57 7.03 -7.48
C ASP A 75 -3.87 7.19 -6.00
N ALA A 76 -3.27 6.35 -5.16
CA ALA A 76 -3.62 6.30 -3.76
C ALA A 76 -3.36 7.62 -3.04
N LEU A 77 -2.28 8.33 -3.38
CA LEU A 77 -1.99 9.61 -2.78
C LEU A 77 -3.01 10.68 -3.23
N GLU A 78 -3.21 10.82 -4.54
CA GLU A 78 -4.10 11.85 -5.08
C GLU A 78 -5.56 11.63 -4.68
N ASP A 79 -6.04 10.39 -4.76
CA ASP A 79 -7.43 10.07 -4.42
C ASP A 79 -7.68 10.28 -2.91
N LEU A 80 -6.79 9.79 -2.03
CA LEU A 80 -7.01 9.88 -0.58
C LEU A 80 -6.84 11.28 -0.01
N VAL A 81 -6.03 12.14 -0.64
CA VAL A 81 -5.90 13.56 -0.25
C VAL A 81 -7.20 14.32 -0.50
N ASN A 82 -7.95 13.95 -1.55
CA ASN A 82 -9.17 14.64 -1.96
C ASN A 82 -10.46 13.97 -1.48
N ASP A 83 -10.37 12.85 -0.75
CA ASP A 83 -11.52 12.10 -0.25
C ASP A 83 -11.88 12.48 1.20
N ASN A 84 -12.97 11.89 1.71
CA ASN A 84 -13.43 12.12 3.08
C ASN A 84 -12.62 11.32 4.12
N PHE A 85 -12.67 11.80 5.37
CA PHE A 85 -11.90 11.22 6.48
C PHE A 85 -12.30 9.77 6.80
N GLN A 86 -13.55 9.36 6.56
CA GLN A 86 -14.01 8.01 6.87
C GLN A 86 -13.32 7.00 5.95
N LYS A 87 -13.26 7.31 4.66
CA LYS A 87 -12.58 6.48 3.68
C LYS A 87 -11.08 6.41 3.93
N LEU A 88 -10.45 7.54 4.27
CA LEU A 88 -9.05 7.58 4.66
C LEU A 88 -8.77 6.67 5.87
N ARG A 89 -9.63 6.71 6.89
CA ARG A 89 -9.51 5.85 8.08
C ARG A 89 -9.62 4.37 7.70
N LEU A 90 -10.58 4.00 6.86
CA LEU A 90 -10.73 2.61 6.41
C LEU A 90 -9.51 2.15 5.59
N ALA A 91 -9.02 2.98 4.66
CA ALA A 91 -7.82 2.69 3.87
C ALA A 91 -6.53 2.63 4.70
N THR A 92 -6.48 3.27 5.87
CA THR A 92 -5.35 3.20 6.80
C THR A 92 -5.34 1.88 7.59
N MET A 93 -6.52 1.28 7.81
CA MET A 93 -6.63 -0.02 8.49
C MET A 93 -6.46 -1.21 7.54
N GLU A 94 -6.68 -0.99 6.23
CA GLU A 94 -6.42 -1.97 5.17
C GLU A 94 -4.93 -2.07 4.84
#